data_AF-A0ABD3U2R9-F1
#
_entry.id   AF-A0ABD3U2R9-F1
#
_cell.length_a   1.000
_cell.length_b   1.000
_cell.length_c   1.000
_cell.angle_alpha   90.00
_cell.angle_beta   90.00
_cell.angle_gamma   90.00
#
_symmetry.space_group_name_H-M   'P 1'
#
loop_
_entity.id
_entity.type
_entity.pdbx_description
1 polymer ?
#
loop_
_entity_poly.entity_id
_entity_poly.type
_entity_poly.pdbx_seq_one_letter_code
_entity_poly.pdbx_strand_id
1 'polypeptide(L)'
;MLEQLNWPPLQQRRKQKRLITVDKAINNSVPIEIPEYVQRPSYTGTRSHSNTYIEIRAHYEQYKNSFIPRTIIDWNSLPPDLGQISAADDFRDRLQKITV
;
A
#
# COMPACT_ATOMS: atom_id res chain seq x y z
N MET A 1 13.36 -22.93 -10.34
CA MET A 1 12.21 -22.28 -11.02
C MET A 1 12.19 -20.75 -10.82
N LEU A 2 12.20 -20.21 -9.58
CA LEU A 2 12.20 -18.75 -9.37
C LEU A 2 13.47 -18.05 -9.90
N GLU A 3 14.65 -18.59 -9.61
CA GLU A 3 15.93 -18.02 -10.06
C GLU A 3 16.16 -18.18 -11.57
N GLN A 4 15.64 -19.26 -12.15
CA GLN A 4 15.73 -19.51 -13.59
C GLN A 4 14.91 -18.52 -14.43
N LEU A 5 13.87 -17.92 -13.84
CA LEU A 5 12.96 -16.99 -14.50
C LEU A 5 13.20 -15.53 -14.08
N ASN A 6 14.16 -15.27 -13.18
CA ASN A 6 14.39 -13.94 -12.56
C ASN A 6 13.10 -13.30 -12.03
N TRP A 7 12.20 -14.10 -11.47
CA TRP A 7 10.95 -13.59 -10.93
C TRP A 7 11.10 -13.15 -9.48
N PRO A 8 10.54 -12.00 -9.10
CA PRO A 8 10.52 -11.61 -7.71
C PRO A 8 9.72 -12.62 -6.87
N PRO A 9 10.09 -12.84 -5.60
CA PRO A 9 9.39 -13.73 -4.69
C PRO A 9 7.88 -13.48 -4.66
N LEU A 10 7.09 -14.53 -4.46
CA LEU A 10 5.63 -14.43 -4.41
C LEU A 10 5.14 -13.44 -3.35
N GLN A 11 5.84 -13.39 -2.21
CA GLN A 11 5.54 -12.44 -1.13
C GLN A 11 5.66 -10.98 -1.60
N GLN A 12 6.74 -10.65 -2.32
CA GLN A 12 6.95 -9.34 -2.90
C GLN A 12 5.83 -9.03 -3.89
N ARG A 13 5.57 -9.91 -4.85
CA ARG A 13 4.50 -9.74 -5.84
C ARG A 13 3.12 -9.50 -5.19
N ARG A 14 2.81 -10.24 -4.12
CA ARG A 14 1.57 -10.07 -3.34
C ARG A 14 1.53 -8.72 -2.61
N LYS A 15 2.65 -8.25 -2.04
CA LYS A 15 2.74 -6.92 -1.43
C LYS A 15 2.50 -5.82 -2.47
N GLN A 16 3.19 -5.89 -3.61
CA GLN A 16 3.03 -4.92 -4.70
C GLN A 16 1.58 -4.85 -5.20
N LYS A 17 0.93 -6.00 -5.43
CA LYS A 17 -0.48 -6.04 -5.84
C LYS A 17 -1.42 -5.36 -4.84
N ARG A 18 -1.26 -5.61 -3.53
CA ARG A 18 -2.11 -4.99 -2.50
C ARG A 18 -1.96 -3.47 -2.48
N LEU A 19 -0.72 -2.98 -2.57
CA LEU A 19 -0.43 -1.54 -2.62
C LEU A 19 -1.05 -0.87 -3.85
N ILE A 20 -0.92 -1.48 -5.03
CA ILE A 20 -1.56 -0.98 -6.27
C ILE A 20 -3.09 -0.96 -6.15
N THR A 21 -3.69 -1.96 -5.51
CA THR A 21 -5.15 -1.97 -5.28
C THR A 21 -5.58 -0.81 -4.38
N VAL A 22 -4.83 -0.52 -3.31
CA VAL A 22 -5.12 0.61 -2.42
C VAL A 22 -4.93 1.94 -3.15
N ASP A 23 -3.84 2.12 -3.90
CA ASP A 23 -3.62 3.31 -4.72
C ASP A 23 -4.80 3.58 -5.67
N LYS A 24 -5.26 2.53 -6.36
CA LYS A 24 -6.43 2.61 -7.24
C LYS A 24 -7.72 2.96 -6.51
N ALA A 25 -7.92 2.47 -5.28
CA ALA A 25 -9.07 2.81 -4.46
C ALA A 25 -9.02 4.27 -3.98
N ILE A 26 -7.83 4.77 -3.61
CA ILE A 26 -7.62 6.16 -3.19
C ILE A 26 -7.88 7.12 -4.35
N ASN A 27 -7.39 6.78 -5.53
CA ASN A 27 -7.52 7.60 -6.74
C ASN A 27 -8.88 7.40 -7.44
N ASN A 28 -9.80 6.60 -6.89
CA ASN A 28 -11.11 6.24 -7.47
C ASN A 28 -11.02 5.66 -8.90
N SER A 29 -9.89 5.06 -9.26
CA SER A 29 -9.67 4.42 -10.56
C SER A 29 -10.37 3.06 -10.67
N VAL A 30 -10.87 2.52 -9.56
CA VAL A 30 -11.58 1.24 -9.45
C VAL A 30 -12.75 1.41 -8.47
N PRO A 31 -13.90 0.73 -8.66
CA PRO A 31 -15.03 0.75 -7.73
C PRO A 31 -14.75 -0.07 -6.45
N ILE A 32 -13.65 0.22 -5.78
CA ILE A 32 -13.32 -0.32 -4.45
C ILE A 32 -13.38 0.87 -3.50
N GLU A 33 -14.38 0.85 -2.63
CA GLU A 33 -14.53 1.86 -1.60
C GLU A 33 -13.63 1.52 -0.41
N ILE A 34 -12.94 2.53 0.10
CA ILE A 34 -12.20 2.42 1.35
C ILE A 34 -13.23 2.49 2.49
N PRO A 35 -13.28 1.49 3.39
CA PRO A 35 -14.25 1.49 4.48
C PRO A 35 -14.15 2.73 5.37
N GLU A 36 -15.28 3.20 5.88
CA GLU A 36 -15.36 4.44 6.69
C GLU A 36 -14.50 4.41 7.97
N TYR A 37 -14.25 3.21 8.53
CA TYR A 37 -13.37 3.05 9.69
C TYR A 37 -11.89 3.33 9.39
N VAL A 38 -11.50 3.41 8.11
CA VAL A 38 -10.13 3.73 7.68
C VAL A 38 -9.99 5.25 7.63
N GLN A 39 -9.60 5.83 8.76
CA GLN A 39 -9.52 7.27 8.91
C GLN A 39 -8.15 7.82 8.50
N ARG A 40 -8.15 9.05 7.97
CA ARG A 40 -6.94 9.84 7.77
C ARG A 40 -6.56 10.57 9.06
N PRO A 41 -5.26 10.66 9.39
CA PRO A 41 -4.83 11.42 10.55
C PRO A 41 -5.11 12.92 10.34
N SER A 42 -5.52 13.61 11.41
CA SER A 42 -5.74 15.06 11.39
C SER A 42 -4.42 15.84 11.29
N TYR A 43 -3.30 15.22 11.67
CA TYR A 43 -1.96 15.78 11.58
C TYR A 43 -0.99 14.73 11.03
N THR A 44 -0.25 15.10 9.99
CA THR A 44 0.85 14.30 9.46
C THR A 44 2.17 14.89 9.95
N GLY A 45 2.94 14.11 10.71
CA GLY A 45 4.27 14.53 11.17
C GLY A 45 5.25 14.69 10.00
N THR A 46 6.39 15.34 10.26
CA THR A 46 7.44 15.63 9.25
C THR A 46 8.04 14.38 8.59
N ARG A 47 7.87 13.20 9.19
CA ARG A 47 8.38 11.91 8.69
C ARG A 47 7.32 11.05 8.01
N SER A 48 6.10 11.56 7.88
CA SER A 48 4.95 10.87 7.29
C SER A 48 4.53 11.59 6.01
N HIS A 49 4.05 10.83 5.02
CA HIS A 49 3.51 11.44 3.80
C HIS A 49 2.07 11.90 4.01
N SER A 50 1.62 12.83 3.17
CA SER A 50 0.29 13.47 3.27
C SER A 50 -0.89 12.50 3.12
N ASN A 51 -0.71 11.44 2.33
CA ASN A 51 -1.73 10.42 2.09
C ASN A 51 -1.65 9.21 3.05
N THR A 52 -1.19 9.42 4.28
CA THR A 52 -1.14 8.35 5.29
C THR A 52 -2.53 8.08 5.91
N TYR A 53 -2.69 6.88 6.47
CA TYR A 53 -3.89 6.47 7.21
C TYR A 53 -3.55 6.15 8.65
N ILE A 54 -4.54 6.23 9.54
CA ILE A 54 -4.38 5.79 10.92
C ILE A 54 -4.21 4.26 10.91
N GLU A 55 -3.14 3.77 11.54
CA GLU A 55 -2.89 2.34 11.64
C GLU A 55 -4.00 1.63 12.44
N ILE A 56 -4.58 0.60 11.84
CA ILE A 56 -5.60 -0.22 12.48
C ILE A 56 -4.94 -1.21 13.42
N ARG A 57 -5.18 -1.03 14.72
CA ARG A 57 -4.72 -1.97 15.75
C ARG A 57 -5.62 -3.21 15.73
N ALA A 58 -4.99 -4.37 15.55
CA ALA A 58 -5.67 -5.66 15.54
C ALA A 58 -5.03 -6.58 16.60
N HIS A 59 -5.86 -7.14 17.48
CA HIS A 59 -5.41 -8.09 18.50
C HIS A 59 -5.24 -9.51 17.95
N TYR A 60 -6.07 -9.88 16.96
CA TYR A 60 -6.03 -11.20 16.33
C TYR A 60 -5.15 -11.20 15.10
N GLU A 61 -4.24 -12.16 15.01
CA GLU A 61 -3.34 -12.32 13.85
C GLU A 61 -4.13 -12.52 12.54
N GLN A 62 -5.28 -13.18 12.58
CA GLN A 62 -6.16 -13.33 11.42
C GLN A 62 -6.64 -11.98 10.87
N TYR A 63 -7.12 -11.11 11.77
CA TYR A 63 -7.56 -9.78 11.38
C TYR A 63 -6.38 -8.90 10.96
N LYS A 64 -5.29 -8.91 11.72
CA LYS A 64 -4.04 -8.18 11.39
C LYS A 64 -3.50 -8.52 10.00
N ASN A 65 -3.59 -9.78 9.60
CA ASN A 65 -3.13 -10.25 8.29
C ASN A 65 -4.20 -10.14 7.18
N SER A 66 -5.40 -9.64 7.50
CA SER A 66 -6.43 -9.31 6.52
C SER A 66 -5.99 -8.14 5.63
N PHE A 67 -6.69 -7.94 4.52
CA PHE A 67 -6.28 -7.02 3.46
C PHE A 67 -6.03 -5.60 3.95
N ILE A 68 -7.01 -4.96 4.59
CA ILE A 68 -6.93 -3.54 4.99
C ILE A 68 -5.85 -3.27 6.06
N PRO A 69 -5.89 -3.87 7.27
CA PRO A 69 -4.92 -3.55 8.32
C PRO A 69 -3.48 -3.83 7.89
N ARG A 70 -3.24 -4.94 7.17
CA ARG A 70 -1.91 -5.28 6.68
C ARG A 70 -1.42 -4.33 5.60
N THR A 71 -2.31 -3.87 4.71
CA THR A 71 -1.91 -3.02 3.58
C THR A 71 -1.74 -1.56 4.00
N ILE A 72 -2.48 -1.07 5.00
CA ILE A 72 -2.28 0.27 5.56
C ILE A 72 -0.88 0.42 6.15
N ILE A 73 -0.39 -0.59 6.88
CA ILE A 73 0.98 -0.58 7.43
C ILE A 73 2.01 -0.50 6.30
N ASP A 74 1.86 -1.35 5.28
CA ASP A 74 2.73 -1.32 4.09
C ASP A 74 2.64 0.03 3.36
N TRP A 75 1.46 0.63 3.26
CA TRP A 75 1.21 1.92 2.61
C TRP A 75 1.85 3.08 3.36
N ASN A 76 1.66 3.17 4.68
CA ASN A 76 2.25 4.21 5.51
C ASN A 76 3.79 4.15 5.56
N SER A 77 4.37 2.98 5.28
CA SER A 77 5.82 2.79 5.18
C SER A 77 6.42 3.28 3.85
N LEU A 78 5.59 3.73 2.91
CA LEU A 78 6.06 4.19 1.60
C LEU A 78 6.80 5.53 1.71
N PRO A 79 7.82 5.75 0.86
CA PRO A 79 8.42 7.06 0.68
C PRO A 79 7.36 8.10 0.25
N PRO A 80 7.52 9.37 0.67
CA PRO A 80 6.58 10.44 0.33
C PRO A 80 6.40 10.62 -1.18
N ASP A 81 7.46 10.42 -1.96
CA ASP A 81 7.44 10.53 -3.42
C ASP A 81 6.52 9.51 -4.11
N LEU A 82 6.26 8.36 -3.46
CA LEU A 82 5.33 7.35 -3.95
C LEU A 82 3.89 7.62 -3.51
N GLY A 83 3.70 8.04 -2.26
CA GLY A 83 2.37 8.24 -1.69
C GLY A 83 1.57 9.39 -2.32
N GLN A 84 2.21 10.24 -3.13
CA GLN A 84 1.58 11.39 -3.81
C GLN A 84 1.22 11.14 -5.28
N ILE A 85 1.55 9.96 -5.82
CA ILE A 85 1.31 9.66 -7.24
C ILE A 85 -0.16 9.32 -7.44
N SER A 86 -0.82 9.98 -8.38
CA SER A 86 -2.22 9.73 -8.73
C SER A 86 -2.39 8.76 -9.92
N ALA A 87 -1.35 8.59 -10.75
CA ALA A 87 -1.37 7.68 -11.88
C ALA A 87 -0.93 6.28 -11.46
N ALA A 88 -1.84 5.31 -11.58
CA ALA A 88 -1.62 3.93 -11.12
C ALA A 88 -0.46 3.22 -11.85
N ASP A 89 -0.22 3.54 -13.12
CA ASP A 89 0.87 2.96 -13.90
C ASP A 89 2.23 3.51 -13.46
N ASP A 90 2.34 4.83 -13.26
CA ASP A 90 3.55 5.47 -12.73
C ASP A 90 3.88 4.98 -11.32
N PHE A 91 2.85 4.79 -10.47
CA PHE A 91 3.02 4.23 -9.14
C PHE A 91 3.59 2.81 -9.20
N ARG A 92 3.01 1.96 -10.06
CA ARG A 92 3.48 0.59 -10.27
C ARG A 92 4.93 0.56 -10.72
N ASP A 93 5.31 1.37 -11.69
CA ASP A 93 6.65 1.38 -12.27
C ASP A 93 7.71 1.82 -11.25
N ARG A 94 7.42 2.86 -10.46
CA ARG A 94 8.34 3.32 -9.41
C ARG A 94 8.42 2.34 -8.24
N LEU A 95 7.31 1.70 -7.88
CA LEU A 95 7.26 0.70 -6.81
C LEU A 95 8.10 -0.54 -7.19
N GLN A 96 8.13 -0.92 -8.47
CA GLN A 96 9.03 -1.96 -8.95
C GLN A 96 10.49 -1.58 -8.78
N LYS A 97 10.88 -0.33 -9.10
CA LYS A 97 12.28 0.14 -8.98
C LYS A 97 12.81 0.16 -7.55
N ILE A 98 11.97 0.44 -6.54
CA ILE A 98 12.38 0.48 -5.12
C ILE A 98 12.63 -0.92 -4.54
N THR A 99 12.10 -1.96 -5.17
CA THR A 99 12.16 -3.33 -4.65
C THR A 99 13.14 -4.23 -5.42
N VAL A 100 14.02 -3.63 -6.24
CA VAL A 100 15.18 -4.29 -6.87
C VAL A 100 16.40 -4.03 -5.98
#